data_AF-A0A3C1SUU8-F1
#
_entry.id   AF-A0A3C1SUU8-F1
#
_cell.length_a   1.000
_cell.length_b   1.000
_cell.length_c   1.000
_cell.angle_alpha   90.00
_cell.angle_beta   90.00
_cell.angle_gamma   90.00
#
_symmetry.space_group_name_H-M   'P 1'
#
loop_
_entity.id
_entity.type
_entity.pdbx_description
1 polymer ?
#
loop_
_entity_poly.entity_id
_entity_poly.type
_entity_poly.pdbx_seq_one_letter_code
_entity_poly.pdbx_strand_id
1 'polypeptide(L)'
;ALRRWPPWGGALLGVLLLAPVLLWNAVHGWPMFHHEQGHVLNASEAGGWRENAGHLLEFLGGQWLGLSPLVAVALVRVLSRPPRLAEQRLLWALSLAVLGFFLAKATVSKVQLNWPAPAYIGLLVLFAGRIETSAASWRRLTAAGMVSSVVLLGIAFFPMAVGLSPTKAPFDELRGWRESVAEVARQAGPTHFLMVPSYHLAGSVAFYWPQPLPVYPMAENRRFSQHDFWPGIEREAGRDGVYIATDDGLPPRLLSAFARCLPLAPAPAIARDGGRLRTLYAWRCQNYQPTVWPKPTTY
;
A
#
# COMPACT_ATOMS: atom_id res chain seq x y z
N ALA A 1 37.82 -6.00 12.54
CA ALA A 1 37.10 -7.21 12.07
C ALA A 1 35.67 -7.17 12.61
N LEU A 2 34.65 -7.36 11.77
CA LEU A 2 33.26 -7.45 12.25
C LEU A 2 33.08 -8.76 13.04
N ARG A 3 32.48 -8.67 14.23
CA ARG A 3 32.23 -9.83 15.10
C ARG A 3 31.24 -10.76 14.39
N ARG A 4 31.64 -12.01 14.12
CA ARG A 4 30.77 -12.99 13.43
C ARG A 4 29.81 -13.62 14.44
N TRP A 5 28.58 -13.13 14.45
CA TRP A 5 27.51 -13.78 15.21
C TRP A 5 27.02 -15.00 14.44
N PRO A 6 26.71 -16.13 15.11
CA PRO A 6 26.10 -17.27 14.44
C PRO A 6 24.74 -16.88 13.85
N PRO A 7 24.28 -17.56 12.77
CA PRO A 7 23.01 -17.25 12.11
C PRO A 7 21.80 -17.28 13.06
N TRP A 8 21.89 -18.07 14.13
CA TRP A 8 20.89 -18.15 15.20
C TRP A 8 20.68 -16.82 15.94
N GLY A 9 21.70 -15.98 16.05
CA GLY A 9 21.55 -14.63 16.61
C GLY A 9 20.64 -13.75 15.75
N GLY A 10 20.75 -13.87 14.43
CA GLY A 10 19.83 -13.20 13.49
C GLY A 10 18.41 -13.76 13.56
N ALA A 11 18.26 -15.08 13.67
CA ALA A 11 16.95 -15.71 13.85
C ALA A 11 16.28 -15.28 15.16
N LEU A 12 17.03 -15.27 16.27
CA LEU A 12 16.53 -14.79 17.56
C LEU A 12 16.14 -13.31 17.49
N LEU A 13 16.96 -12.46 16.87
CA LEU A 13 16.60 -11.06 16.66
C LEU A 13 15.32 -10.93 15.82
N GLY A 14 15.17 -11.73 14.76
CA GLY A 14 13.95 -11.79 13.95
C GLY A 14 12.72 -12.16 14.79
N VAL A 15 12.82 -13.19 15.62
CA VAL A 15 11.75 -13.59 16.55
C VAL A 15 11.43 -12.46 17.53
N LEU A 16 12.42 -11.80 18.12
CA LEU A 16 12.21 -10.69 19.04
C LEU A 16 11.52 -9.49 18.37
N LEU A 17 11.89 -9.18 17.12
CA LEU A 17 11.26 -8.12 16.34
C LEU A 17 9.82 -8.46 15.93
N LEU A 18 9.53 -9.74 15.65
CA LEU A 18 8.20 -10.20 15.27
C LEU A 18 7.29 -10.51 16.48
N ALA A 19 7.87 -10.79 17.64
CA ALA A 19 7.16 -11.16 18.87
C ALA A 19 6.01 -10.22 19.22
N PRO A 20 6.16 -8.87 19.24
CA PRO A 20 5.04 -8.00 19.59
C PRO A 20 3.86 -8.14 18.62
N VAL A 21 4.13 -8.32 17.33
CA VAL A 21 3.09 -8.49 16.30
C VAL A 21 2.39 -9.84 16.45
N LEU A 22 3.14 -10.91 16.70
CA LEU A 22 2.61 -12.26 16.90
C LEU A 22 1.77 -12.35 18.17
N LEU A 23 2.26 -11.80 19.28
CA LEU A 23 1.54 -11.78 20.56
C LEU A 23 0.26 -10.95 20.46
N TRP A 24 0.33 -9.79 19.80
CA TRP A 24 -0.86 -8.97 19.58
C TRP A 24 -1.90 -9.71 18.72
N ASN A 25 -1.51 -10.35 17.62
CA ASN A 25 -2.44 -11.14 16.80
C ASN A 25 -3.06 -12.31 17.57
N ALA A 26 -2.26 -13.01 18.39
CA ALA A 26 -2.73 -14.15 19.18
C ALA A 26 -3.87 -13.78 20.13
N VAL A 27 -3.82 -12.61 20.76
CA VAL A 27 -4.85 -12.14 21.71
C VAL A 27 -6.01 -11.40 21.03
N HIS A 28 -5.92 -11.10 19.73
CA HIS A 28 -6.97 -10.41 18.95
C HIS A 28 -7.62 -11.29 17.87
N GLY A 29 -7.43 -12.61 17.93
CA GLY A 29 -8.07 -13.55 17.00
C GLY A 29 -7.45 -13.59 15.60
N TRP A 30 -6.15 -13.35 15.48
CA TRP A 30 -5.36 -13.50 14.25
C TRP A 30 -5.90 -12.75 13.00
N PRO A 31 -6.27 -11.46 13.11
CA PRO A 31 -6.84 -10.71 12.00
C PRO A 31 -5.92 -10.63 10.77
N MET A 32 -4.60 -10.53 10.98
CA MET A 32 -3.63 -10.55 9.88
C MET A 32 -3.63 -11.90 9.17
N PHE A 33 -3.72 -13.01 9.92
CA PHE A 33 -3.79 -14.34 9.31
C PHE A 33 -5.06 -14.51 8.49
N HIS A 34 -6.21 -14.06 8.99
CA HIS A 34 -7.47 -14.12 8.24
C HIS A 34 -7.42 -13.28 6.95
N HIS A 35 -6.77 -12.11 6.99
CA HIS A 35 -6.51 -11.30 5.79
C HIS A 35 -5.64 -12.03 4.76
N GLU A 36 -4.52 -12.61 5.19
CA GLU A 36 -3.60 -13.34 4.29
C GLU A 36 -4.19 -14.67 3.80
N GLN A 37 -5.01 -15.33 4.63
CA GLN A 37 -5.72 -16.55 4.27
C GLN A 37 -6.62 -16.31 3.05
N GLY A 38 -7.30 -15.16 2.97
CA GLY A 38 -8.08 -14.79 1.79
C GLY A 38 -7.23 -14.69 0.51
N HIS A 39 -5.98 -14.23 0.61
CA HIS A 39 -5.07 -14.13 -0.53
C HIS A 39 -4.48 -15.48 -0.98
N VAL A 40 -4.46 -16.48 -0.09
CA VAL A 40 -3.89 -17.82 -0.34
C VAL A 40 -4.96 -18.84 -0.69
N LEU A 41 -6.08 -18.88 0.04
CA LEU A 41 -7.12 -19.91 -0.11
C LEU A 41 -8.16 -19.57 -1.17
N ASN A 42 -8.50 -18.28 -1.33
CA ASN A 42 -9.44 -17.88 -2.40
C ASN A 42 -8.75 -17.79 -3.78
N ALA A 43 -7.49 -18.24 -3.85
CA ALA A 43 -6.70 -18.29 -5.07
C ALA A 43 -7.34 -19.19 -6.15
N SER A 44 -8.12 -20.20 -5.77
CA SER A 44 -8.68 -21.18 -6.71
C SER A 44 -10.07 -20.83 -7.29
N GLU A 45 -10.74 -19.77 -6.81
CA GLU A 45 -12.18 -19.60 -7.10
C GLU A 45 -12.54 -18.72 -8.30
N ALA A 46 -11.58 -18.08 -8.99
CA ALA A 46 -11.95 -16.99 -9.92
C ALA A 46 -11.61 -17.19 -11.41
N GLY A 47 -10.66 -18.04 -11.80
CA GLY A 47 -10.13 -18.00 -13.17
C GLY A 47 -9.93 -19.35 -13.86
N GLY A 48 -10.39 -19.45 -15.11
CA GLY A 48 -10.01 -20.55 -16.00
C GLY A 48 -8.53 -20.48 -16.38
N TRP A 49 -7.99 -21.54 -17.00
CA TRP A 49 -6.56 -21.65 -17.37
C TRP A 49 -5.99 -20.45 -18.14
N ARG A 50 -6.81 -19.78 -18.96
CA ARG A 50 -6.41 -18.58 -19.73
C ARG A 50 -6.12 -17.40 -18.82
N GLU A 51 -6.94 -17.20 -17.80
CA GLU A 51 -6.78 -16.11 -16.85
C GLU A 51 -5.52 -16.34 -16.01
N ASN A 52 -5.33 -17.57 -15.54
CA ASN A 52 -4.13 -17.97 -14.81
C ASN A 52 -2.84 -17.82 -15.63
N ALA A 53 -2.88 -18.15 -16.92
CA ALA A 53 -1.77 -17.86 -17.83
C ALA A 53 -1.53 -16.34 -17.96
N GLY A 54 -2.60 -15.54 -18.01
CA GLY A 54 -2.54 -14.09 -17.97
C GLY A 54 -1.87 -13.56 -16.70
N HIS A 55 -2.28 -14.04 -15.52
CA HIS A 55 -1.68 -13.69 -14.23
C HIS A 55 -0.20 -14.06 -14.16
N LEU A 56 0.19 -15.22 -14.68
CA LEU A 56 1.59 -15.64 -14.74
C LEU A 56 2.40 -14.73 -15.67
N LEU A 57 1.89 -14.38 -16.85
CA LEU A 57 2.57 -13.48 -17.78
C LEU A 57 2.66 -12.06 -17.23
N GLU A 58 1.61 -11.57 -16.58
CA GLU A 58 1.59 -10.28 -15.87
C GLU A 58 2.65 -10.30 -14.76
N PHE A 59 2.72 -11.37 -13.98
CA PHE A 59 3.71 -11.53 -12.92
C PHE A 59 5.13 -11.51 -13.48
N LEU A 60 5.43 -12.35 -14.48
CA LEU A 60 6.75 -12.43 -15.11
C LEU A 60 7.15 -11.08 -15.71
N GLY A 61 6.32 -10.51 -16.58
CA GLY A 61 6.58 -9.20 -17.19
C GLY A 61 6.73 -8.08 -16.15
N GLY A 62 5.88 -8.11 -15.12
CA GLY A 62 5.90 -7.14 -14.04
C GLY A 62 7.12 -7.23 -13.14
N GLN A 63 7.71 -8.42 -12.92
CA GLN A 63 8.99 -8.53 -12.20
C GLN A 63 10.14 -7.89 -13.00
N TRP A 64 10.14 -8.02 -14.33
CA TRP A 64 11.13 -7.38 -15.19
C TRP A 64 10.99 -5.86 -15.23
N LEU A 65 9.75 -5.36 -15.35
CA LEU A 65 9.48 -3.93 -15.39
C LEU A 65 9.67 -3.28 -14.02
N GLY A 66 9.18 -3.91 -12.95
CA GLY A 66 9.25 -3.39 -11.58
C GLY A 66 10.66 -3.28 -11.03
N LEU A 67 11.57 -4.18 -11.44
CA LEU A 67 12.97 -4.10 -11.06
C LEU A 67 13.83 -3.18 -11.94
N SER A 68 13.32 -2.74 -13.10
CA SER A 68 14.08 -2.35 -14.30
C SER A 68 14.64 -3.57 -15.06
N PRO A 69 14.47 -3.66 -16.40
CA PRO A 69 14.96 -4.79 -17.18
C PRO A 69 16.45 -5.08 -16.99
N LEU A 70 17.28 -4.04 -16.83
CA LEU A 70 18.72 -4.19 -16.65
C LEU A 70 19.08 -4.79 -15.28
N VAL A 71 18.33 -4.43 -14.24
CA VAL A 71 18.48 -5.03 -12.91
C VAL A 71 17.95 -6.47 -12.94
N ALA A 72 16.83 -6.73 -13.61
CA ALA A 72 16.28 -8.07 -13.76
C ALA A 72 17.29 -9.03 -14.42
N VAL A 73 17.97 -8.62 -15.50
CA VAL A 73 19.05 -9.41 -16.12
C VAL A 73 20.17 -9.71 -15.13
N ALA A 74 20.60 -8.70 -14.37
CA ALA A 74 21.65 -8.86 -13.36
C ALA A 74 21.24 -9.87 -12.28
N LEU A 75 20.00 -9.81 -11.79
CA LEU A 75 19.49 -10.73 -10.78
C LEU A 75 19.32 -12.16 -11.34
N VAL A 76 18.88 -12.34 -12.59
CA VAL A 76 18.85 -13.66 -13.25
C VAL A 76 20.24 -14.28 -13.33
N ARG A 77 21.27 -13.48 -13.59
CA ARG A 77 22.67 -13.95 -13.55
C ARG A 77 23.12 -14.35 -12.14
N VAL A 78 22.63 -13.66 -11.11
CA VAL A 78 22.88 -14.06 -9.73
C VAL A 78 22.22 -15.40 -9.42
N LEU A 79 20.95 -15.54 -9.80
CA LEU A 79 20.15 -16.74 -9.60
C LEU A 79 20.72 -17.96 -10.32
N SER A 80 21.14 -17.82 -11.58
CA SER A 80 21.71 -18.91 -12.38
C SER A 80 23.08 -19.43 -11.91
N ARG A 81 23.72 -18.78 -10.93
CA ARG A 81 25.05 -19.14 -10.44
C ARG A 81 25.02 -19.28 -8.91
N PRO A 82 24.76 -20.48 -8.38
CA PRO A 82 24.70 -20.69 -6.94
C PRO A 82 26.05 -20.31 -6.31
N PRO A 83 26.04 -19.52 -5.22
CA PRO A 83 27.27 -19.16 -4.51
C PRO A 83 27.99 -20.36 -3.91
N ARG A 84 29.33 -20.28 -3.83
CA ARG A 84 30.16 -21.34 -3.22
C ARG A 84 30.18 -21.25 -1.68
N LEU A 85 30.21 -20.03 -1.15
CA LEU A 85 30.22 -19.78 0.30
C LEU A 85 28.85 -20.12 0.90
N ALA A 86 28.85 -20.80 2.04
CA ALA A 86 27.63 -21.34 2.65
C ALA A 86 26.65 -20.22 3.03
N GLU A 87 27.14 -19.11 3.57
CA GLU A 87 26.38 -17.93 3.94
C GLU A 87 25.71 -17.26 2.74
N GLN A 88 26.41 -17.18 1.61
CA GLN A 88 25.84 -16.63 0.37
C GLN A 88 24.82 -17.59 -0.24
N ARG A 89 25.07 -18.90 -0.16
CA ARG A 89 24.16 -19.94 -0.64
C ARG A 89 22.86 -19.96 0.16
N LEU A 90 22.92 -19.71 1.47
CA LEU A 90 21.72 -19.55 2.30
C LEU A 90 20.87 -18.37 1.81
N LEU A 91 21.46 -17.19 1.62
CA LEU A 91 20.74 -16.03 1.08
C LEU A 91 20.14 -16.31 -0.30
N TRP A 92 20.91 -16.96 -1.18
CA TRP A 92 20.46 -17.35 -2.51
C TRP A 92 19.26 -18.31 -2.46
N ALA A 93 19.33 -19.32 -1.59
CA ALA A 93 18.28 -20.32 -1.43
C ALA A 93 16.99 -19.71 -0.84
N LEU A 94 17.11 -18.82 0.15
CA LEU A 94 15.97 -18.10 0.73
C LEU A 94 15.30 -17.19 -0.31
N SER A 95 16.08 -16.43 -1.07
CA SER A 95 15.55 -15.62 -2.17
C SER A 95 14.85 -16.48 -3.22
N LEU A 96 15.45 -17.60 -3.61
CA LEU A 96 14.86 -18.52 -4.59
C LEU A 96 13.57 -19.17 -4.06
N ALA A 97 13.50 -19.51 -2.78
CA ALA A 97 12.30 -20.07 -2.16
C ALA A 97 11.13 -19.07 -2.22
N VAL A 98 11.37 -17.80 -1.89
CA VAL A 98 10.34 -16.75 -1.96
C VAL A 98 9.89 -16.51 -3.40
N LEU A 99 10.82 -16.41 -4.36
CA LEU A 99 10.46 -16.28 -5.79
C LEU A 99 9.70 -17.50 -6.32
N GLY A 100 10.14 -18.70 -5.95
CA GLY A 100 9.50 -19.95 -6.33
C GLY A 100 8.07 -20.05 -5.80
N PHE A 101 7.85 -19.63 -4.55
CA PHE A 101 6.51 -19.54 -3.96
C PHE A 101 5.60 -18.60 -4.76
N PHE A 102 6.03 -17.37 -5.04
CA PHE A 102 5.19 -16.42 -5.78
C PHE A 102 5.02 -16.79 -7.25
N LEU A 103 6.01 -17.43 -7.87
CA LEU A 103 5.88 -17.98 -9.21
C LEU A 103 4.82 -19.08 -9.24
N ALA A 104 4.85 -20.02 -8.28
CA ALA A 104 3.82 -21.04 -8.14
C ALA A 104 2.44 -20.40 -7.88
N LYS A 105 2.36 -19.41 -6.99
CA LYS A 105 1.11 -18.70 -6.69
C LYS A 105 0.54 -17.99 -7.93
N ALA A 106 1.39 -17.40 -8.76
CA ALA A 106 0.97 -16.72 -9.99
C ALA A 106 0.32 -17.67 -11.01
N THR A 107 0.56 -18.98 -10.92
CA THR A 107 -0.10 -19.98 -11.77
C THR A 107 -1.55 -20.29 -11.37
N VAL A 108 -1.97 -19.88 -10.17
CA VAL A 108 -3.31 -20.14 -9.66
C VAL A 108 -4.08 -18.87 -9.36
N SER A 109 -3.41 -17.75 -9.08
CA SER A 109 -4.05 -16.49 -8.70
C SER A 109 -3.19 -15.28 -9.02
N LYS A 110 -3.80 -14.10 -9.07
CA LYS A 110 -3.06 -12.85 -9.17
C LYS A 110 -2.08 -12.68 -8.00
N VAL A 111 -0.87 -12.23 -8.33
CA VAL A 111 0.18 -11.86 -7.38
C VAL A 111 0.52 -10.40 -7.62
N GLN A 112 0.44 -9.57 -6.57
CA GLN A 112 0.85 -8.18 -6.70
C GLN A 112 2.35 -8.10 -6.93
N LEU A 113 2.78 -7.22 -7.83
CA LEU A 113 4.16 -7.18 -8.32
C LEU A 113 5.19 -6.88 -7.22
N ASN A 114 4.77 -6.23 -6.14
CA ASN A 114 5.58 -5.90 -4.98
C ASN A 114 5.70 -7.04 -3.95
N TRP A 115 4.85 -8.07 -4.00
CA TRP A 115 4.87 -9.15 -3.00
C TRP A 115 6.21 -9.93 -2.94
N PRO A 116 6.91 -10.20 -4.06
CA PRO A 116 8.21 -10.86 -4.02
C PRO A 116 9.37 -9.95 -3.58
N ALA A 117 9.11 -8.68 -3.24
CA ALA A 117 10.16 -7.72 -2.88
C ALA A 117 11.18 -8.22 -1.84
N PRO A 118 10.79 -8.98 -0.78
CA PRO A 118 11.75 -9.52 0.18
C PRO A 118 12.82 -10.43 -0.45
N ALA A 119 12.49 -11.15 -1.54
CA ALA A 119 13.46 -11.99 -2.23
C ALA A 119 14.60 -11.17 -2.83
N TYR A 120 14.32 -9.95 -3.29
CA TYR A 120 15.28 -9.09 -3.95
C TYR A 120 16.32 -8.53 -3.00
N ILE A 121 16.03 -8.41 -1.70
CA ILE A 121 17.01 -7.96 -0.71
C ILE A 121 18.25 -8.86 -0.74
N GLY A 122 18.06 -10.18 -0.63
CA GLY A 122 19.15 -11.16 -0.69
C GLY A 122 19.87 -11.15 -2.04
N LEU A 123 19.12 -11.08 -3.15
CA LEU A 123 19.70 -11.07 -4.49
C LEU A 123 20.52 -9.81 -4.78
N LEU A 124 20.09 -8.64 -4.29
CA LEU A 124 20.81 -7.38 -4.42
C LEU A 124 22.12 -7.40 -3.62
N VAL A 125 22.12 -7.98 -2.42
CA VAL A 125 23.35 -8.17 -1.63
C VAL A 125 24.33 -9.09 -2.35
N LEU A 126 23.85 -10.23 -2.87
CA LEU A 126 24.67 -11.15 -3.65
C LEU A 126 25.16 -10.53 -4.96
N PHE A 127 24.33 -9.71 -5.59
CA PHE A 127 24.69 -8.96 -6.79
C PHE A 127 25.82 -7.98 -6.51
N ALA A 128 25.70 -7.17 -5.45
CA ALA A 128 26.70 -6.18 -5.06
C ALA A 128 28.09 -6.82 -4.90
N GLY A 129 28.17 -7.97 -4.24
CA GLY A 129 29.42 -8.73 -4.07
C GLY A 129 30.05 -9.27 -5.37
N ARG A 130 29.36 -9.19 -6.52
CA ARG A 130 29.86 -9.64 -7.82
C ARG A 130 30.21 -8.50 -8.78
N ILE A 131 29.86 -7.24 -8.45
CA ILE A 131 30.04 -6.09 -9.36
C ILE A 131 31.52 -5.87 -9.69
N GLU A 132 32.41 -5.91 -8.71
CA GLU A 132 33.84 -5.64 -8.91
C GLU A 132 34.51 -6.69 -9.79
N THR A 133 34.14 -7.96 -9.62
CA THR A 133 34.66 -9.09 -10.40
C THR A 133 34.01 -9.25 -11.77
N SER A 134 33.02 -8.43 -12.11
CA SER A 134 32.33 -8.49 -13.39
C SER A 134 33.12 -7.80 -14.50
N ALA A 135 32.94 -8.26 -15.74
CA ALA A 135 33.57 -7.64 -16.90
C ALA A 135 33.21 -6.14 -16.99
N ALA A 136 34.13 -5.33 -17.52
CA ALA A 136 33.95 -3.87 -17.59
C ALA A 136 32.67 -3.46 -18.36
N SER A 137 32.32 -4.20 -19.43
CA SER A 137 31.07 -4.01 -20.17
C SER A 137 29.83 -4.20 -19.30
N TRP A 138 29.81 -5.24 -18.46
CA TRP A 138 28.73 -5.49 -17.52
C TRP A 138 28.60 -4.41 -16.46
N ARG A 139 29.73 -3.96 -15.89
CA ARG A 139 29.72 -2.87 -14.93
C ARG A 139 29.15 -1.57 -15.52
N ARG A 140 29.50 -1.26 -16.77
CA ARG A 140 28.93 -0.13 -17.52
C ARG A 140 27.42 -0.29 -17.75
N LEU A 141 26.98 -1.49 -18.14
CA LEU A 141 25.56 -1.78 -18.36
C LEU A 141 24.75 -1.67 -17.06
N THR A 142 25.27 -2.20 -15.95
CA THR A 142 24.67 -2.06 -14.61
C THR A 142 24.58 -0.59 -14.21
N ALA A 143 25.66 0.18 -14.38
CA ALA A 143 25.65 1.61 -14.07
C ALA A 143 24.60 2.36 -14.91
N ALA A 144 24.53 2.08 -16.21
CA ALA A 144 23.50 2.64 -17.08
C ALA A 144 22.08 2.28 -16.61
N GLY A 145 21.85 1.05 -16.15
CA GLY A 145 20.57 0.61 -15.59
C GLY A 145 20.20 1.25 -14.26
N MET A 146 21.18 1.49 -13.38
CA MET A 146 20.97 2.24 -12.15
C MET A 146 20.63 3.70 -12.45
N VAL A 147 21.37 4.34 -13.34
CA VAL A 147 21.11 5.71 -13.78
C VAL A 147 19.73 5.82 -14.42
N SER A 148 19.36 4.89 -15.32
CA SER A 148 18.03 4.92 -15.94
C SER A 148 16.92 4.74 -14.91
N SER A 149 17.11 3.87 -13.91
CA SER A 149 16.14 3.68 -12.83
C SER A 149 15.97 4.95 -11.98
N VAL A 150 17.08 5.63 -11.64
CA VAL A 150 17.05 6.93 -10.93
C VAL A 150 16.35 8.00 -11.77
N VAL A 151 16.64 8.07 -13.07
CA VAL A 151 16.00 9.02 -13.98
C VAL A 151 14.49 8.75 -14.08
N LEU A 152 14.08 7.48 -14.24
CA LEU A 152 12.67 7.10 -14.32
C LEU A 152 11.93 7.40 -13.02
N LEU A 153 12.53 7.14 -11.86
CA LEU A 153 11.98 7.53 -10.56
C LEU A 153 11.86 9.06 -10.47
N GLY A 154 12.89 9.79 -10.90
CA GLY A 154 12.86 11.25 -10.98
C GLY A 154 11.68 11.76 -11.82
N ILE A 155 11.46 11.17 -13.01
CA ILE A 155 10.31 11.50 -13.88
C ILE A 155 8.98 11.16 -13.18
N ALA A 156 8.87 10.00 -12.54
CA ALA A 156 7.63 9.55 -11.90
C ALA A 156 7.24 10.42 -10.69
N PHE A 157 8.23 10.83 -9.87
CA PHE A 157 7.99 11.70 -8.71
C PHE A 157 7.86 13.18 -9.10
N PHE A 158 8.60 13.63 -10.12
CA PHE A 158 8.65 15.02 -10.59
C PHE A 158 8.20 15.14 -12.07
N PRO A 159 6.97 14.73 -12.41
CA PRO A 159 6.45 14.73 -13.78
C PRO A 159 6.51 16.12 -14.43
N MET A 160 6.26 17.17 -13.64
CA MET A 160 6.30 18.56 -14.11
C MET A 160 7.70 19.02 -14.53
N ALA A 161 8.76 18.43 -13.97
CA ALA A 161 10.13 18.78 -14.35
C ALA A 161 10.47 18.37 -15.79
N VAL A 162 9.67 17.47 -16.37
CA VAL A 162 9.80 17.01 -17.76
C VAL A 162 8.57 17.34 -18.61
N GLY A 163 7.73 18.28 -18.15
CA GLY A 163 6.55 18.74 -18.90
C GLY A 163 5.35 17.78 -18.93
N LEU A 164 5.33 16.76 -18.06
CA LEU A 164 4.16 15.89 -17.90
C LEU A 164 3.11 16.53 -16.98
N SER A 165 1.84 16.46 -17.38
CA SER A 165 0.73 16.95 -16.55
C SER A 165 0.63 16.14 -15.25
N PRO A 166 0.48 16.78 -14.08
CA PRO A 166 0.28 16.10 -12.80
C PRO A 166 -0.95 15.20 -12.77
N THR A 167 -1.97 15.49 -13.59
CA THR A 167 -3.21 14.71 -13.67
C THR A 167 -3.06 13.37 -14.38
N LYS A 168 -2.00 13.23 -15.19
CA LYS A 168 -1.67 11.98 -15.90
C LYS A 168 -0.40 11.32 -15.37
N ALA A 169 0.19 11.93 -14.33
CA ALA A 169 1.45 11.47 -13.80
C ALA A 169 1.26 10.25 -12.88
N PRO A 170 2.26 9.37 -12.78
CA PRO A 170 2.28 8.35 -11.74
C PRO A 170 2.15 8.99 -10.35
N PHE A 171 1.46 8.31 -9.44
CA PHE A 171 1.28 8.75 -8.05
C PHE A 171 0.50 10.07 -7.90
N ASP A 172 -0.42 10.36 -8.81
CA ASP A 172 -1.41 11.45 -8.67
C ASP A 172 -2.23 11.34 -7.37
N GLU A 173 -2.47 10.12 -6.89
CA GLU A 173 -3.02 9.81 -5.56
C GLU A 173 -2.24 10.41 -4.39
N LEU A 174 -0.96 10.77 -4.55
CA LEU A 174 -0.17 11.38 -3.48
C LEU A 174 -0.25 12.92 -3.48
N ARG A 175 -1.01 13.52 -4.40
CA ARG A 175 -0.98 14.97 -4.67
C ARG A 175 -2.33 15.65 -4.41
N GLY A 176 -2.24 16.93 -4.03
CA GLY A 176 -3.40 17.84 -3.99
C GLY A 176 -4.37 17.65 -2.83
N TRP A 177 -4.00 16.92 -1.78
CA TRP A 177 -4.88 16.70 -0.63
C TRP A 177 -4.97 17.91 0.30
N ARG A 178 -3.85 18.58 0.59
CA ARG A 178 -3.77 19.63 1.62
C ARG A 178 -4.77 20.75 1.39
N GLU A 179 -4.77 21.33 0.19
CA GLU A 179 -5.60 22.49 -0.12
C GLU A 179 -7.09 22.12 -0.13
N SER A 180 -7.44 20.95 -0.69
CA SER A 180 -8.82 20.45 -0.75
C SER A 180 -9.36 20.07 0.64
N VAL A 181 -8.56 19.43 1.49
CA VAL A 181 -8.96 19.10 2.87
C VAL A 181 -9.07 20.37 3.73
N ALA A 182 -8.14 21.32 3.60
CA ALA A 182 -8.21 22.60 4.31
C ALA A 182 -9.44 23.42 3.91
N GLU A 183 -9.82 23.37 2.63
CA GLU A 183 -11.06 23.98 2.13
C GLU A 183 -12.30 23.37 2.80
N VAL A 184 -12.42 22.04 2.82
CA VAL A 184 -13.51 21.34 3.52
C VAL A 184 -13.54 21.72 5.00
N ALA A 185 -12.39 21.72 5.68
CA ALA A 185 -12.30 22.08 7.09
C ALA A 185 -12.75 23.52 7.37
N ARG A 186 -12.37 24.47 6.48
CA ARG A 186 -12.79 25.87 6.58
C ARG A 186 -14.29 26.03 6.43
N GLN A 187 -14.89 25.32 5.46
CA GLN A 187 -16.34 25.35 5.23
C GLN A 187 -17.13 24.68 6.35
N ALA A 188 -16.62 23.58 6.91
CA ALA A 188 -17.27 22.84 7.98
C ALA A 188 -17.30 23.62 9.30
N GLY A 189 -16.24 24.38 9.61
CA GLY A 189 -16.07 25.06 10.88
C GLY A 189 -15.78 24.08 12.03
N PRO A 190 -16.18 24.40 13.28
CA PRO A 190 -15.95 23.53 14.44
C PRO A 190 -16.46 22.11 14.20
N THR A 191 -15.54 21.14 14.26
CA THR A 191 -15.78 19.74 13.93
C THR A 191 -15.15 18.85 15.00
N HIS A 192 -15.88 17.82 15.44
CA HIS A 192 -15.43 16.94 16.52
C HIS A 192 -14.83 15.62 16.03
N PHE A 193 -15.28 15.13 14.88
CA PHE A 193 -14.81 13.90 14.26
C PHE A 193 -15.11 13.89 12.76
N LEU A 194 -14.45 13.00 12.03
CA LEU A 194 -14.55 12.86 10.59
C LEU A 194 -15.07 11.47 10.23
N MET A 195 -15.79 11.39 9.12
CA MET A 195 -16.32 10.15 8.56
C MET A 195 -15.95 10.08 7.09
N VAL A 196 -15.61 8.89 6.60
CA VAL A 196 -15.17 8.66 5.22
C VAL A 196 -15.64 7.30 4.71
N PRO A 197 -15.81 7.06 3.40
CA PRO A 197 -16.23 5.76 2.89
C PRO A 197 -15.16 4.65 2.99
N SER A 198 -13.88 4.99 3.16
CA SER A 198 -12.79 4.00 3.15
C SER A 198 -11.63 4.37 4.07
N TYR A 199 -10.89 3.35 4.55
CA TYR A 199 -9.69 3.55 5.36
C TYR A 199 -8.57 4.26 4.58
N HIS A 200 -8.52 4.10 3.25
CA HIS A 200 -7.58 4.82 2.41
C HIS A 200 -7.81 6.32 2.47
N LEU A 201 -9.06 6.77 2.33
CA LEU A 201 -9.40 8.19 2.46
C LEU A 201 -9.21 8.67 3.90
N ALA A 202 -9.43 7.80 4.89
CA ALA A 202 -9.23 8.13 6.30
C ALA A 202 -7.82 8.62 6.58
N GLY A 203 -6.80 7.93 6.03
CA GLY A 203 -5.39 8.31 6.19
C GLY A 203 -5.09 9.69 5.61
N SER A 204 -5.51 9.96 4.37
CA SER A 204 -5.28 11.26 3.72
C SER A 204 -5.98 12.39 4.45
N VAL A 205 -7.26 12.21 4.79
CA VAL A 205 -8.04 13.23 5.50
C VAL A 205 -7.45 13.49 6.89
N ALA A 206 -7.14 12.43 7.67
CA ALA A 206 -6.55 12.58 9.00
C ALA A 206 -5.21 13.32 8.97
N PHE A 207 -4.37 13.05 7.96
CA PHE A 207 -3.06 13.67 7.83
C PHE A 207 -3.14 15.16 7.48
N TYR A 208 -4.09 15.55 6.63
CA TYR A 208 -4.19 16.92 6.12
C TYR A 208 -5.24 17.80 6.84
N TRP A 209 -6.05 17.24 7.74
CA TRP A 209 -6.98 18.03 8.53
C TRP A 209 -6.20 19.00 9.45
N PRO A 210 -6.64 20.26 9.64
CA PRO A 210 -5.87 21.26 10.40
C PRO A 210 -5.57 20.91 11.86
N GLN A 211 -6.37 20.02 12.47
CA GLN A 211 -6.21 19.56 13.84
C GLN A 211 -6.39 18.03 13.94
N PRO A 212 -5.75 17.35 14.89
CA PRO A 212 -5.97 15.90 15.05
C PRO A 212 -7.41 15.61 15.44
N LEU A 213 -8.14 14.89 14.59
CA LEU A 213 -9.51 14.43 14.86
C LEU A 213 -9.62 12.91 14.68
N PRO A 214 -10.53 12.25 15.42
CA PRO A 214 -10.91 10.87 15.13
C PRO A 214 -11.50 10.75 13.71
N VAL A 215 -11.13 9.71 12.99
CA VAL A 215 -11.65 9.44 11.63
C VAL A 215 -12.21 8.03 11.57
N TYR A 216 -13.47 7.93 11.12
CA TYR A 216 -14.23 6.69 11.07
C TYR A 216 -14.54 6.30 9.62
N PRO A 217 -14.06 5.13 9.15
CA PRO A 217 -14.52 4.54 7.90
C PRO A 217 -15.97 4.04 8.02
N MET A 218 -16.89 4.75 7.38
CA MET A 218 -18.33 4.51 7.38
C MET A 218 -18.79 4.12 5.98
N ALA A 219 -18.85 2.81 5.72
CA ALA A 219 -19.44 2.26 4.49
C ALA A 219 -20.09 0.90 4.79
N GLU A 220 -21.15 0.57 4.05
CA GLU A 220 -21.93 -0.66 4.28
C GLU A 220 -21.11 -1.92 3.95
N ASN A 221 -20.32 -1.88 2.88
CA ASN A 221 -19.55 -3.01 2.36
C ASN A 221 -18.03 -2.78 2.48
N ARG A 222 -17.57 -2.27 3.62
CA ARG A 222 -16.12 -2.13 3.85
C ARG A 222 -15.48 -3.43 4.32
N ARG A 223 -14.17 -3.53 4.13
CA ARG A 223 -13.34 -4.58 4.71
C ARG A 223 -12.97 -4.25 6.15
N PHE A 224 -12.56 -5.28 6.87
CA PHE A 224 -11.94 -5.17 8.17
C PHE A 224 -10.67 -4.34 8.05
N SER A 225 -10.42 -3.46 9.02
CA SER A 225 -9.26 -2.57 9.02
C SER A 225 -8.78 -2.31 10.44
N GLN A 226 -7.65 -1.61 10.57
CA GLN A 226 -7.16 -1.17 11.88
C GLN A 226 -8.19 -0.35 12.69
N HIS A 227 -9.12 0.35 12.03
CA HIS A 227 -10.14 1.17 12.68
C HIS A 227 -11.15 0.32 13.48
N ASP A 228 -11.27 -0.97 13.19
CA ASP A 228 -12.15 -1.90 13.92
C ASP A 228 -11.59 -2.30 15.29
N PHE A 229 -10.29 -2.06 15.53
CA PHE A 229 -9.65 -2.27 16.84
C PHE A 229 -9.64 -1.01 17.71
N TRP A 230 -10.04 0.14 17.15
CA TRP A 230 -10.11 1.40 17.87
C TRP A 230 -11.51 1.64 18.41
N PRO A 231 -11.67 2.53 19.42
CA PRO A 231 -12.99 2.90 19.89
C PRO A 231 -13.85 3.41 18.73
N GLY A 232 -15.05 2.86 18.59
CA GLY A 232 -15.96 3.17 17.49
C GLY A 232 -16.62 4.55 17.61
N ILE A 233 -17.38 4.89 16.57
CA ILE A 233 -18.07 6.17 16.43
C ILE A 233 -19.15 6.40 17.51
N GLU A 234 -19.58 5.36 18.22
CA GLU A 234 -20.60 5.43 19.26
C GLU A 234 -20.21 6.42 20.37
N ARG A 235 -18.91 6.62 20.61
CA ARG A 235 -18.39 7.60 21.58
C ARG A 235 -18.64 9.05 21.20
N GLU A 236 -19.01 9.30 19.95
CA GLU A 236 -19.27 10.63 19.39
C GLU A 236 -20.74 11.03 19.51
N ALA A 237 -21.54 10.28 20.28
CA ALA A 237 -22.96 10.55 20.52
C ALA A 237 -23.20 12.03 20.88
N GLY A 238 -24.16 12.65 20.19
CA GLY A 238 -24.53 14.05 20.40
C GLY A 238 -23.57 15.08 19.82
N ARG A 239 -22.44 14.67 19.22
CA ARG A 239 -21.45 15.59 18.64
C ARG A 239 -21.67 15.78 17.14
N ASP A 240 -21.10 16.85 16.62
CA ASP A 240 -21.11 17.19 15.20
C ASP A 240 -19.88 16.62 14.48
N GLY A 241 -20.10 16.03 13.31
CA GLY A 241 -19.04 15.45 12.47
C GLY A 241 -19.13 15.90 11.02
N VAL A 242 -18.09 15.60 10.25
CA VAL A 242 -18.04 15.88 8.81
C VAL A 242 -17.84 14.57 8.05
N TYR A 243 -18.75 14.27 7.13
CA TYR A 243 -18.56 13.18 6.18
C TYR A 243 -17.85 13.72 4.93
N ILE A 244 -16.82 13.02 4.47
CA ILE A 244 -15.98 13.42 3.33
C ILE A 244 -15.86 12.23 2.37
N ALA A 245 -16.13 12.44 1.09
CA ALA A 245 -16.05 11.44 0.05
C ALA A 245 -15.46 12.02 -1.25
N THR A 246 -15.07 11.14 -2.17
CA THR A 246 -14.66 11.51 -3.54
C THR A 246 -15.82 11.54 -4.51
N ASP A 247 -16.95 10.94 -4.13
CA ASP A 247 -18.19 10.89 -4.90
C ASP A 247 -19.26 11.79 -4.25
N ASP A 248 -20.15 12.34 -5.07
CA ASP A 248 -21.26 13.19 -4.63
C ASP A 248 -22.42 12.34 -4.07
N GLY A 249 -22.21 11.74 -2.91
CA GLY A 249 -23.22 10.93 -2.26
C GLY A 249 -23.02 10.78 -0.76
N LEU A 250 -24.09 11.00 0.00
CA LEU A 250 -24.18 10.69 1.43
C LEU A 250 -24.93 9.36 1.61
N PRO A 251 -24.34 8.33 2.26
CA PRO A 251 -25.02 7.07 2.47
C PRO A 251 -26.33 7.24 3.26
N PRO A 252 -27.45 6.60 2.88
CA PRO A 252 -28.74 6.76 3.56
C PRO A 252 -28.69 6.44 5.05
N ARG A 253 -27.95 5.40 5.45
CA ARG A 253 -27.73 5.04 6.86
C ARG A 253 -26.98 6.13 7.63
N LEU A 254 -26.06 6.84 6.97
CA LEU A 254 -25.36 7.96 7.59
C LEU A 254 -26.33 9.14 7.75
N LEU A 255 -27.12 9.45 6.72
CA LEU A 255 -28.15 10.49 6.81
C LEU A 255 -29.15 10.24 7.95
N SER A 256 -29.58 8.99 8.16
CA SER A 256 -30.51 8.63 9.25
C SER A 256 -29.88 8.61 10.64
N ALA A 257 -28.55 8.62 10.75
CA ALA A 257 -27.83 8.60 12.01
C ALA A 257 -27.51 10.01 12.56
N PHE A 258 -28.04 11.07 11.95
CA PHE A 258 -27.83 12.44 12.40
C PHE A 258 -29.15 13.21 12.36
N ALA A 259 -29.28 14.24 13.21
CA ALA A 259 -30.45 15.10 13.19
C ALA A 259 -30.55 15.88 11.86
N ARG A 260 -29.40 16.24 11.28
CA ARG A 260 -29.32 16.95 10.00
C ARG A 260 -27.94 16.78 9.38
N CYS A 261 -27.87 16.59 8.07
CA CYS A 261 -26.64 16.71 7.28
C CYS A 261 -26.82 17.79 6.21
N LEU A 262 -25.88 18.72 6.12
CA LEU A 262 -25.88 19.81 5.15
C LEU A 262 -24.71 19.66 4.19
N PRO A 263 -24.94 19.64 2.86
CA PRO A 263 -23.85 19.60 1.89
C PRO A 263 -23.01 20.88 1.99
N LEU A 264 -21.70 20.71 1.88
CA LEU A 264 -20.72 21.78 1.72
C LEU A 264 -20.42 21.97 0.22
N ALA A 265 -19.85 23.12 -0.14
CA ALA A 265 -19.44 23.34 -1.53
C ALA A 265 -18.30 22.37 -1.89
N PRO A 266 -18.35 21.74 -3.08
CA PRO A 266 -17.29 20.82 -3.52
C PRO A 266 -15.91 21.48 -3.45
N ALA A 267 -14.92 20.75 -2.92
CA ALA A 267 -13.56 21.22 -2.74
C ALA A 267 -12.63 20.54 -3.76
N PRO A 268 -12.39 21.13 -4.94
CA PRO A 268 -11.52 20.53 -5.95
C PRO A 268 -10.05 20.61 -5.54
N ALA A 269 -9.32 19.53 -5.78
CA ALA A 269 -7.85 19.54 -5.77
C ALA A 269 -7.35 19.95 -7.16
N ILE A 270 -6.84 21.18 -7.25
CA ILE A 270 -6.33 21.74 -8.50
C ILE A 270 -4.80 21.62 -8.51
N ALA A 271 -4.27 20.98 -9.56
CA ALA A 271 -2.85 20.92 -9.82
C ALA A 271 -2.31 22.27 -10.29
N ARG A 272 -0.98 22.44 -10.25
CA ARG A 272 -0.33 23.71 -10.64
C ARG A 272 -0.58 24.13 -12.09
N ASP A 273 -0.85 23.18 -12.98
CA ASP A 273 -1.19 23.41 -14.38
C ASP A 273 -2.69 23.71 -14.60
N GLY A 274 -3.47 23.86 -13.52
CA GLY A 274 -4.92 24.05 -13.57
C GLY A 274 -5.72 22.77 -13.77
N GLY A 275 -5.06 21.62 -13.95
CA GLY A 275 -5.72 20.33 -14.06
C GLY A 275 -6.39 19.91 -12.74
N ARG A 276 -7.55 19.27 -12.81
CA ARG A 276 -8.25 18.76 -11.63
C ARG A 276 -7.82 17.33 -11.31
N LEU A 277 -7.24 17.13 -10.13
CA LEU A 277 -6.80 15.81 -9.66
C LEU A 277 -7.98 15.00 -9.08
N ARG A 278 -8.75 15.65 -8.20
CA ARG A 278 -9.93 15.05 -7.54
C ARG A 278 -10.87 16.17 -7.07
N THR A 279 -12.07 15.80 -6.64
CA THR A 279 -12.97 16.70 -5.91
C THR A 279 -13.38 16.00 -4.63
N LEU A 280 -13.30 16.70 -3.51
CA LEU A 280 -13.89 16.23 -2.26
C LEU A 280 -15.29 16.80 -2.13
N TYR A 281 -16.24 15.91 -1.88
CA TYR A 281 -17.59 16.23 -1.48
C TYR A 281 -17.71 16.03 0.02
N ALA A 282 -18.39 16.94 0.69
CA ALA A 282 -18.47 16.91 2.14
C ALA A 282 -19.85 17.34 2.66
N TRP A 283 -20.22 16.79 3.81
CA TRP A 283 -21.47 17.10 4.49
C TRP A 283 -21.17 17.35 5.96
N ARG A 284 -21.64 18.48 6.48
CA ARG A 284 -21.64 18.75 7.91
C ARG A 284 -22.86 18.10 8.53
N CYS A 285 -22.63 17.13 9.41
CA CYS A 285 -23.66 16.35 10.06
C CYS A 285 -23.73 16.68 11.56
N GLN A 286 -24.94 16.99 12.03
CA GLN A 286 -25.19 17.55 13.35
C GLN A 286 -25.88 16.55 14.27
N ASN A 287 -25.47 16.56 15.55
CA ASN A 287 -26.06 15.75 16.61
C ASN A 287 -26.12 14.25 16.25
N TYR A 288 -24.98 13.58 16.30
CA TYR A 288 -24.88 12.15 16.01
C TYR A 288 -25.79 11.32 16.90
N GLN A 289 -26.66 10.52 16.29
CA GLN A 289 -27.53 9.55 16.94
C GLN A 289 -26.94 8.16 16.74
N PRO A 290 -26.37 7.54 17.79
CA PRO A 290 -25.72 6.24 17.68
C PRO A 290 -26.65 5.20 17.05
N THR A 291 -26.13 4.49 16.06
CA THR A 291 -26.80 3.39 15.38
C THR A 291 -25.83 2.23 15.22
N VAL A 292 -26.37 1.01 15.12
CA VAL A 292 -25.54 -0.18 14.92
C VAL A 292 -25.06 -0.18 13.48
N TRP A 293 -23.74 -0.07 13.29
CA TRP A 293 -23.13 -0.18 11.98
C TRP A 293 -22.86 -1.64 11.61
N PRO A 294 -23.01 -2.02 10.33
CA PRO A 294 -22.64 -3.36 9.88
C PRO A 294 -21.17 -3.61 10.18
N LYS A 295 -20.88 -4.75 10.83
CA LYS A 295 -19.50 -5.19 10.99
C LYS A 295 -19.00 -5.74 9.66
N PRO A 296 -17.76 -5.42 9.25
CA PRO A 296 -17.18 -6.01 8.05
C PRO A 296 -17.10 -7.54 8.19
N THR A 297 -17.49 -8.25 7.13
CA THR A 297 -17.44 -9.72 7.05
C THR A 297 -16.23 -10.22 6.26
N THR A 298 -15.50 -9.31 5.61
CA THR A 298 -14.32 -9.59 4.80
C THR A 298 -13.10 -8.92 5.43
N TYR A 299 -11.96 -9.60 5.37
CA TYR A 299 -10.66 -9.08 5.82
C TYR A 299 -9.90 -8.42 4.68
#